data_AF-A0A3B8VLD2-F1
#
_entry.id   AF-A0A3B8VLD2-F1
#
_cell.length_a   1.000
_cell.length_b   1.000
_cell.length_c   1.000
_cell.angle_alpha   90.00
_cell.angle_beta   90.00
_cell.angle_gamma   90.00
#
_symmetry.space_group_name_H-M   'P 1'
#
loop_
_entity.id
_entity.type
_entity.pdbx_description
1 polymer ?
#
loop_
_entity_poly.entity_id
_entity_poly.type
_entity_poly.pdbx_seq_one_letter_code
_entity_poly.pdbx_strand_id
1 'polypeptide(L)'
;LTTLPQRELTSGWAEALKHGLILDEGLLSTFENQSEEILALESEIATDVIRRSVAIKANIVSQDERETLGLRVLLNYGHTIGHGIEAATGYGSYLHGEAVSIGMMGSAYIGEALGMMSSEEVARQRAILKTYGLPLCAAGMDVEAVRNAMMSDKKVASGSIRWVLLDGIGNAVTRNDVPQELVQETLRRLSDCSC
;
A
#
# COMPACT_ATOMS: atom_id res chain seq x y z
N LEU A 1 -13.78 16.86 6.39
CA LEU A 1 -13.45 16.32 5.05
C LEU A 1 -13.91 17.26 3.93
N THR A 2 -15.06 17.94 4.04
CA THR A 2 -15.63 18.82 3.00
C THR A 2 -14.79 20.02 2.57
N THR A 3 -13.82 20.45 3.37
CA THR A 3 -12.90 21.56 3.06
C THR A 3 -11.53 21.10 2.56
N LEU A 4 -11.29 19.79 2.50
CA LEU A 4 -10.00 19.21 2.11
C LEU A 4 -9.89 19.18 0.57
N PRO A 5 -8.73 19.48 -0.02
CA PRO A 5 -8.54 19.29 -1.45
C PRO A 5 -8.82 17.84 -1.86
N GLN A 6 -9.46 17.64 -3.01
CA GLN A 6 -9.83 16.29 -3.48
C GLN A 6 -8.64 15.32 -3.52
N ARG A 7 -7.45 15.80 -3.92
CA ARG A 7 -6.21 15.00 -3.96
C ARG A 7 -5.81 14.46 -2.59
N GLU A 8 -5.93 15.28 -1.55
CA GLU A 8 -5.63 14.89 -0.16
C GLU A 8 -6.66 13.90 0.39
N LEU A 9 -7.94 14.09 0.04
CA LEU A 9 -8.99 13.13 0.38
C LEU A 9 -8.72 11.77 -0.28
N THR A 10 -8.43 11.77 -1.59
CA THR A 10 -8.07 10.57 -2.34
C THR A 10 -6.86 9.87 -1.73
N SER A 11 -5.80 10.61 -1.41
CA SER A 11 -4.61 10.11 -0.71
C SER A 11 -4.98 9.41 0.61
N GLY A 12 -5.93 9.96 1.38
CA GLY A 12 -6.38 9.36 2.64
C GLY A 12 -6.99 7.95 2.49
N TRP A 13 -7.62 7.63 1.35
CA TRP A 13 -8.22 6.31 1.13
C TRP A 13 -7.20 5.18 1.04
N ALA A 14 -5.96 5.46 0.62
CA ALA A 14 -4.92 4.44 0.48
C ALA A 14 -4.68 3.68 1.79
N GLU A 15 -4.61 4.39 2.92
CA GLU A 15 -4.42 3.80 4.24
C GLU A 15 -5.63 2.97 4.69
N ALA A 16 -6.85 3.41 4.34
CA ALA A 16 -8.06 2.70 4.72
C ALA A 16 -8.25 1.41 3.91
N LEU A 17 -7.99 1.45 2.60
CA LEU A 17 -7.96 0.29 1.72
C LEU A 17 -6.86 -0.69 2.13
N LYS A 18 -5.67 -0.18 2.50
CA LYS A 18 -4.57 -1.00 3.02
C LYS A 18 -5.03 -1.91 4.14
N HIS A 19 -5.74 -1.39 5.15
CA HIS A 19 -6.23 -2.22 6.27
C HIS A 19 -7.13 -3.38 5.81
N GLY A 20 -7.99 -3.15 4.81
CA GLY A 20 -8.79 -4.21 4.22
C GLY A 20 -7.93 -5.26 3.51
N LEU A 21 -6.96 -4.81 2.73
CA LEU A 21 -6.02 -5.68 2.00
C LEU A 21 -5.15 -6.54 2.94
N ILE A 22 -4.71 -6.00 4.08
CA ILE A 22 -3.76 -6.69 4.95
C ILE A 22 -4.40 -7.61 5.98
N LEU A 23 -5.62 -7.31 6.45
CA LEU A 23 -6.17 -7.90 7.68
C LEU A 23 -7.70 -8.07 7.69
N ASP A 24 -8.43 -7.49 6.74
CA ASP A 24 -9.89 -7.46 6.81
C ASP A 24 -10.51 -7.46 5.41
N GLU A 25 -10.59 -8.65 4.80
CA GLU A 25 -11.24 -8.82 3.49
C GLU A 25 -12.72 -8.38 3.52
N GLY A 26 -13.39 -8.47 4.67
CA GLY A 26 -14.76 -7.98 4.83
C GLY A 26 -14.84 -6.46 4.69
N LEU A 27 -13.88 -5.72 5.25
CA LEU A 27 -13.75 -4.27 5.03
C LEU A 27 -13.45 -3.95 3.57
N LEU A 28 -12.58 -4.71 2.91
CA LEU A 28 -12.30 -4.53 1.48
C LEU A 28 -13.59 -4.70 0.65
N SER A 29 -14.36 -5.73 0.95
CA SER A 29 -15.63 -6.03 0.30
C SER A 29 -16.66 -4.89 0.51
N THR A 30 -16.64 -4.23 1.67
CA THR A 30 -17.45 -3.01 1.91
C THR A 30 -17.01 -1.87 0.99
N PHE A 31 -15.70 -1.62 0.87
CA PHE A 31 -15.17 -0.59 -0.04
C PHE A 31 -15.54 -0.86 -1.51
N GLU A 32 -15.57 -2.13 -1.91
CA GLU A 32 -15.93 -2.54 -3.27
C GLU A 32 -17.43 -2.33 -3.55
N ASN A 33 -18.28 -2.82 -2.65
CA ASN A 33 -19.74 -2.84 -2.86
C ASN A 33 -20.41 -1.48 -2.65
N GLN A 34 -19.79 -0.57 -1.87
CA GLN A 34 -20.40 0.72 -1.49
C GLN A 34 -19.53 1.92 -1.92
N SER A 35 -18.71 1.76 -2.96
CA SER A 35 -17.75 2.78 -3.39
C SER A 35 -18.38 4.14 -3.70
N GLU A 36 -19.53 4.19 -4.39
CA GLU A 36 -20.23 5.43 -4.69
C GLU A 36 -20.66 6.19 -3.42
N GLU A 37 -21.26 5.49 -2.46
CA GLU A 37 -21.73 6.06 -1.19
C GLU A 37 -20.57 6.52 -0.28
N ILE A 38 -19.45 5.80 -0.32
CA ILE A 38 -18.23 6.13 0.44
C ILE A 38 -17.57 7.38 -0.15
N LEU A 39 -17.44 7.43 -1.49
CA LEU A 39 -16.82 8.56 -2.19
C LEU A 39 -17.66 9.84 -2.11
N ALA A 40 -18.98 9.72 -1.96
CA ALA A 40 -19.87 10.85 -1.74
C ALA A 40 -19.64 11.54 -0.37
N LEU A 41 -19.03 10.86 0.61
CA LEU A 41 -18.77 11.36 1.98
C LEU A 41 -19.98 11.83 2.80
N GLU A 42 -21.19 11.78 2.23
CA GLU A 42 -22.43 12.23 2.87
C GLU A 42 -23.16 11.11 3.63
N SER A 43 -22.66 9.87 3.54
CA SER A 43 -23.28 8.67 4.11
C SER A 43 -22.70 8.27 5.47
N GLU A 44 -23.52 7.61 6.31
CA GLU A 44 -23.04 6.95 7.55
C GLU A 44 -21.97 5.89 7.24
N ILE A 45 -22.07 5.26 6.06
CA ILE A 45 -21.13 4.23 5.59
C ILE A 45 -19.70 4.76 5.49
N ALA A 46 -19.50 5.98 4.96
CA ALA A 46 -18.17 6.59 4.90
C ALA A 46 -17.55 6.73 6.30
N THR A 47 -18.37 7.11 7.29
CA THR A 47 -17.93 7.21 8.68
C THR A 47 -17.61 5.84 9.27
N ASP A 48 -18.41 4.83 8.96
CA ASP A 48 -18.23 3.46 9.45
C ASP A 48 -16.95 2.81 8.93
N VAL A 49 -16.65 2.93 7.64
CA VAL A 49 -15.42 2.37 7.06
C VAL A 49 -14.18 3.08 7.61
N ILE A 50 -14.22 4.40 7.80
CA ILE A 50 -13.15 5.16 8.44
C ILE A 50 -12.97 4.69 9.89
N ARG A 51 -14.06 4.56 10.66
CA ARG A 51 -14.01 4.09 12.05
C ARG A 51 -13.41 2.69 12.14
N ARG A 52 -13.83 1.77 11.27
CA ARG A 52 -13.31 0.39 11.22
C ARG A 52 -11.83 0.37 10.87
N SER A 53 -11.40 1.14 9.88
CA SER A 53 -9.99 1.32 9.51
C SER A 53 -9.14 1.82 10.69
N VAL A 54 -9.59 2.87 11.38
CA VAL A 54 -8.91 3.41 12.57
C VAL A 54 -8.86 2.38 13.70
N ALA A 55 -9.93 1.64 13.93
CA ALA A 55 -9.98 0.59 14.94
C ALA A 55 -9.00 -0.55 14.67
N ILE A 56 -8.85 -0.98 13.41
CA ILE A 56 -7.86 -2.00 13.01
C ILE A 56 -6.45 -1.53 13.37
N LYS A 57 -6.07 -0.32 12.95
CA LYS A 57 -4.76 0.26 13.26
C LYS A 57 -4.53 0.37 14.77
N ALA A 58 -5.50 0.90 15.50
CA ALA A 58 -5.41 1.05 16.95
C ALA A 58 -5.23 -0.30 17.65
N ASN A 59 -5.95 -1.34 17.20
CA ASN A 59 -5.85 -2.68 17.75
C ASN A 59 -4.44 -3.27 17.54
N ILE A 60 -3.90 -3.21 16.33
CA ILE A 60 -2.54 -3.68 16.04
C ILE A 60 -1.50 -2.94 16.89
N VAL A 61 -1.58 -1.60 16.93
CA VAL A 61 -0.63 -0.78 17.70
C VAL A 61 -0.74 -1.10 19.19
N SER A 62 -1.95 -1.37 19.70
CA SER A 62 -2.15 -1.74 21.11
C SER A 62 -1.58 -3.12 21.42
N GLN A 63 -1.70 -4.08 20.50
CA GLN A 63 -1.15 -5.43 20.66
C GLN A 63 0.38 -5.46 20.56
N ASP A 64 0.98 -4.54 19.80
CA ASP A 64 2.42 -4.54 19.50
C ASP A 64 3.03 -3.13 19.59
N GLU A 65 2.78 -2.45 20.72
CA GLU A 65 3.18 -1.05 20.93
C GLU A 65 4.69 -0.84 20.74
N ARG A 66 5.49 -1.81 21.20
CA ARG A 66 6.96 -1.80 21.16
C ARG A 66 7.56 -2.51 19.94
N GLU A 67 6.74 -2.91 18.97
CA GLU A 67 7.18 -3.62 17.75
C GLU A 67 7.97 -4.91 18.02
N THR A 68 7.61 -5.63 19.09
CA THR A 68 8.27 -6.87 19.52
C THR A 68 7.64 -8.13 18.94
N LEU A 69 6.35 -8.07 18.58
CA LEU A 69 5.58 -9.20 18.06
C LEU A 69 5.61 -9.28 16.53
N GLY A 70 6.00 -8.19 15.86
CA GLY A 70 6.01 -8.12 14.41
C GLY A 70 4.60 -8.01 13.80
N LEU A 71 3.62 -7.54 14.57
CA LEU A 71 2.27 -7.25 14.08
C LEU A 71 2.21 -5.84 13.48
N ARG A 72 2.84 -4.87 14.15
CA ARG A 72 2.80 -3.47 13.72
C ARG A 72 3.49 -3.24 12.39
N VAL A 73 4.50 -4.04 12.06
CA VAL A 73 5.18 -3.97 10.76
C VAL A 73 4.25 -4.30 9.58
N LEU A 74 3.16 -5.05 9.78
CA LEU A 74 2.20 -5.38 8.70
C LEU A 74 1.48 -4.13 8.17
N LEU A 75 1.38 -3.08 8.98
CA LEU A 75 0.87 -1.77 8.54
C LEU A 75 1.74 -1.11 7.48
N ASN A 76 2.97 -1.61 7.25
CA ASN A 76 3.89 -1.09 6.25
C ASN A 76 3.72 -1.73 4.86
N TYR A 77 2.60 -2.41 4.60
CA TYR A 77 2.25 -2.86 3.24
C TYR A 77 2.28 -1.67 2.27
N GLY A 78 3.01 -1.83 1.17
CA GLY A 78 3.31 -0.77 0.19
C GLY A 78 4.31 0.31 0.62
N HIS A 79 4.64 0.45 1.91
CA HIS A 79 5.45 1.58 2.40
C HIS A 79 6.93 1.50 1.99
N THR A 80 7.49 0.30 1.83
CA THR A 80 8.90 0.18 1.42
C THR A 80 9.15 0.87 0.07
N ILE A 81 8.30 0.60 -0.93
CA ILE A 81 8.40 1.25 -2.23
C ILE A 81 7.88 2.70 -2.16
N GLY A 82 6.77 2.94 -1.44
CA GLY A 82 6.18 4.28 -1.29
C GLY A 82 7.17 5.30 -0.75
N HIS A 83 7.83 5.01 0.39
CA HIS A 83 8.86 5.89 0.94
C HIS A 83 10.05 6.06 -0.01
N GLY A 84 10.41 5.02 -0.77
CA GLY A 84 11.43 5.11 -1.82
C GLY A 84 11.06 6.11 -2.91
N ILE A 85 9.80 6.13 -3.35
CA ILE A 85 9.26 7.08 -4.33
C ILE A 85 9.27 8.49 -3.76
N GLU A 86 8.77 8.70 -2.55
CA GLU A 86 8.75 10.02 -1.90
C GLU A 86 10.15 10.60 -1.75
N ALA A 87 11.10 9.80 -1.28
CA ALA A 87 12.48 10.21 -1.10
C ALA A 87 13.19 10.51 -2.43
N ALA A 88 12.95 9.70 -3.48
CA ALA A 88 13.60 9.86 -4.77
C ALA A 88 13.02 11.00 -5.63
N THR A 89 11.73 11.30 -5.49
CA THR A 89 11.04 12.33 -6.28
C THR A 89 11.00 13.71 -5.59
N GLY A 90 11.54 13.79 -4.38
CA GLY A 90 11.40 14.95 -3.51
C GLY A 90 10.05 14.95 -2.80
N TYR A 91 10.06 15.07 -1.47
CA TYR A 91 8.86 15.12 -0.66
C TYR A 91 7.87 16.19 -1.19
N GLY A 92 6.64 15.78 -1.46
CA GLY A 92 5.56 16.63 -1.98
C GLY A 92 5.23 16.44 -3.46
N SER A 93 6.08 15.76 -4.25
CA SER A 93 5.75 15.39 -5.65
C SER A 93 4.57 14.40 -5.68
N TYR A 94 4.69 13.33 -4.89
CA TYR A 94 3.59 12.43 -4.56
C TYR A 94 3.13 12.71 -3.13
N LEU A 95 1.82 12.67 -2.90
CA LEU A 95 1.30 12.60 -1.54
C LEU A 95 1.59 11.20 -0.96
N HIS A 96 1.68 11.11 0.37
CA HIS A 96 1.96 9.85 1.06
C HIS A 96 1.04 8.70 0.58
N GLY A 97 -0.26 8.92 0.53
CA GLY A 97 -1.22 7.90 0.09
C GLY A 97 -1.09 7.52 -1.39
N GLU A 98 -0.67 8.45 -2.24
CA GLU A 98 -0.36 8.17 -3.65
C GLU A 98 0.85 7.24 -3.76
N ALA A 99 1.94 7.58 -3.06
CA ALA A 99 3.15 6.76 -3.04
C ALA A 99 2.90 5.38 -2.42
N VAL A 100 2.11 5.31 -1.34
CA VAL A 100 1.69 4.04 -0.72
C VAL A 100 0.86 3.20 -1.69
N SER A 101 -0.08 3.79 -2.44
CA SER A 101 -0.86 3.05 -3.45
C SER A 101 0.02 2.41 -4.53
N ILE A 102 0.96 3.17 -5.08
CA ILE A 102 1.92 2.68 -6.07
C ILE A 102 2.79 1.57 -5.45
N GLY A 103 3.21 1.77 -4.20
CA GLY A 103 3.95 0.76 -3.45
C GLY A 103 3.15 -0.52 -3.17
N MET A 104 1.84 -0.42 -2.90
CA MET A 104 0.96 -1.58 -2.74
C MET A 104 0.88 -2.38 -4.04
N MET A 105 0.82 -1.72 -5.20
CA MET A 105 0.89 -2.41 -6.50
C MET A 105 2.24 -3.12 -6.68
N GLY A 106 3.34 -2.49 -6.28
CA GLY A 106 4.66 -3.14 -6.28
C GLY A 106 4.72 -4.37 -5.39
N SER A 107 4.23 -4.28 -4.15
CA SER A 107 4.14 -5.42 -3.25
C SER A 107 3.26 -6.54 -3.81
N ALA A 108 2.15 -6.21 -4.48
CA ALA A 108 1.28 -7.20 -5.11
C ALA A 108 1.95 -7.92 -6.29
N TYR A 109 2.69 -7.22 -7.15
CA TYR A 109 3.46 -7.85 -8.23
C TYR A 109 4.56 -8.78 -7.70
N ILE A 110 5.22 -8.38 -6.62
CA ILE A 110 6.19 -9.24 -5.94
C ILE A 110 5.48 -10.48 -5.36
N GLY A 111 4.34 -10.31 -4.70
CA GLY A 111 3.54 -11.41 -4.16
C GLY A 111 3.09 -12.41 -5.23
N GLU A 112 2.61 -11.91 -6.37
CA GLU A 112 2.22 -12.72 -7.53
C GLU A 112 3.39 -13.52 -8.10
N ALA A 113 4.54 -12.86 -8.34
CA ALA A 113 5.72 -13.54 -8.87
C ALA A 113 6.29 -14.61 -7.93
N LEU A 114 6.01 -14.49 -6.62
CA LEU A 114 6.38 -15.48 -5.61
C LEU A 114 5.30 -16.56 -5.39
N GLY A 115 4.17 -16.51 -6.11
CA GLY A 115 3.06 -17.45 -5.98
C GLY A 115 2.22 -17.27 -4.70
N MET A 116 2.33 -16.12 -4.04
CA MET A 116 1.61 -15.79 -2.79
C MET A 116 0.28 -15.07 -3.05
N MET A 117 0.12 -14.50 -4.24
CA MET A 117 -1.13 -13.92 -4.71
C MET A 117 -1.44 -14.47 -6.11
N SER A 118 -2.73 -14.70 -6.38
CA SER A 118 -3.23 -14.98 -7.72
C SER A 118 -3.32 -13.71 -8.57
N SER A 119 -3.33 -13.86 -9.90
CA SER A 119 -3.54 -12.74 -10.81
C SER A 119 -4.92 -12.08 -10.61
N GLU A 120 -5.92 -12.85 -10.19
CA GLU A 120 -7.24 -12.37 -9.83
C GLU A 120 -7.21 -11.45 -8.60
N GLU A 121 -6.45 -11.80 -7.56
CA GLU A 121 -6.27 -10.96 -6.37
C GLU A 121 -5.50 -9.68 -6.68
N VAL A 122 -4.45 -9.75 -7.50
CA VAL A 122 -3.74 -8.56 -7.97
C VAL A 122 -4.68 -7.66 -8.78
N ALA A 123 -5.50 -8.24 -9.65
CA ALA A 123 -6.50 -7.49 -10.41
C ALA A 123 -7.56 -6.84 -9.51
N ARG A 124 -8.02 -7.55 -8.46
CA ARG A 124 -8.95 -7.02 -7.46
C ARG A 124 -8.36 -5.82 -6.72
N GLN A 125 -7.13 -5.94 -6.22
CA GLN A 125 -6.42 -4.82 -5.59
C GLN A 125 -6.24 -3.63 -6.56
N ARG A 126 -5.85 -3.91 -7.80
CA ARG A 126 -5.71 -2.86 -8.83
C ARG A 126 -7.04 -2.13 -9.06
N ALA A 127 -8.12 -2.88 -9.21
CA ALA A 127 -9.44 -2.34 -9.48
C ALA A 127 -9.91 -1.42 -8.36
N ILE A 128 -9.80 -1.85 -7.10
CA ILE A 128 -10.26 -1.04 -5.97
C ILE A 128 -9.42 0.23 -5.79
N LEU A 129 -8.09 0.17 -5.94
CA LEU A 129 -7.25 1.37 -5.87
C LEU A 129 -7.63 2.37 -6.97
N LYS A 130 -7.89 1.87 -8.18
CA LYS A 130 -8.36 2.69 -9.31
C LYS A 130 -9.74 3.32 -9.04
N THR A 131 -10.68 2.57 -8.48
CA THR A 131 -12.03 3.07 -8.13
C THR A 131 -11.96 4.28 -7.18
N TYR A 132 -11.01 4.28 -6.26
CA TYR A 132 -10.80 5.39 -5.31
C TYR A 132 -9.91 6.51 -5.86
N GLY A 133 -9.55 6.46 -7.14
CA GLY A 133 -8.77 7.49 -7.83
C GLY A 133 -7.28 7.49 -7.46
N LEU A 134 -6.77 6.40 -6.88
CA LEU A 134 -5.37 6.31 -6.47
C LEU A 134 -4.47 5.92 -7.65
N PRO A 135 -3.24 6.45 -7.70
CA PRO A 135 -2.28 6.06 -8.73
C PRO A 135 -1.78 4.64 -8.51
N LEU A 136 -1.49 3.96 -9.62
CA LEU A 136 -1.05 2.55 -9.66
C LEU A 136 0.42 2.41 -10.12
N CYS A 137 0.99 3.49 -10.60
CA CYS A 137 2.32 3.60 -11.21
C CYS A 137 2.85 5.03 -11.01
N ALA A 138 4.16 5.21 -11.10
CA ALA A 138 4.85 6.49 -11.07
C ALA A 138 5.55 6.73 -12.41
N ALA A 139 4.83 7.34 -13.36
CA ALA A 139 5.29 7.51 -14.73
C ALA A 139 6.67 8.19 -14.81
N GLY A 140 7.64 7.52 -15.45
CA GLY A 140 8.97 8.07 -15.68
C GLY A 140 9.82 8.27 -14.42
N MET A 141 9.46 7.62 -13.30
CA MET A 141 10.30 7.68 -12.09
C MET A 141 11.70 7.12 -12.35
N ASP A 142 12.70 7.69 -11.69
CA ASP A 142 14.06 7.15 -11.70
C ASP A 142 14.12 5.89 -10.83
N VAL A 143 14.10 4.73 -11.51
CA VAL A 143 14.13 3.39 -10.90
C VAL A 143 15.35 3.21 -9.99
N GLU A 144 16.53 3.72 -10.37
CA GLU A 144 17.74 3.56 -9.58
C GLU A 144 17.76 4.49 -8.36
N ALA A 145 17.24 5.71 -8.50
CA ALA A 145 17.07 6.61 -7.36
C ALA A 145 16.11 6.01 -6.30
N VAL A 146 14.96 5.47 -6.73
CA VAL A 146 14.00 4.80 -5.83
C VAL A 146 14.63 3.59 -5.16
N ARG A 147 15.31 2.73 -5.92
CA ARG A 147 15.99 1.55 -5.38
C ARG A 147 17.04 1.94 -4.33
N ASN A 148 17.83 2.97 -4.60
CA ASN A 148 18.84 3.46 -3.65
C ASN A 148 18.18 4.05 -2.40
N ALA A 149 17.09 4.81 -2.53
CA ALA A 149 16.34 5.36 -1.40
C ALA A 149 15.76 4.27 -0.49
N MET A 150 15.20 3.19 -1.06
CA MET A 150 14.71 2.03 -0.32
C MET A 150 15.80 1.35 0.52
N MET A 151 17.04 1.32 0.02
CA MET A 151 18.16 0.70 0.75
C MET A 151 18.74 1.60 1.83
N SER A 152 18.75 2.92 1.61
CA SER A 152 19.32 3.89 2.56
C SER A 152 18.61 3.85 3.91
N ASP A 153 17.29 3.70 3.91
CA ASP A 153 16.46 3.56 5.11
C ASP A 153 16.79 2.28 5.92
N LYS A 154 17.25 1.22 5.24
CA LYS A 154 17.44 -0.12 5.83
C LYS A 154 18.90 -0.56 6.01
N LYS A 155 19.88 0.21 5.51
CA LYS A 155 21.32 -0.03 5.71
C LYS A 155 21.74 -0.04 7.18
N VAL A 156 20.89 0.46 8.09
CA VAL A 156 21.17 0.52 9.53
C VAL A 156 20.75 -0.76 10.29
N ALA A 157 19.87 -1.62 9.73
CA ALA A 157 19.18 -2.64 10.54
C ALA A 157 19.60 -4.12 10.34
N SER A 158 19.93 -4.62 9.14
CA SER A 158 20.38 -6.03 8.98
C SER A 158 20.82 -6.44 7.57
N GLY A 159 21.05 -5.49 6.65
CA GLY A 159 21.55 -5.77 5.30
C GLY A 159 20.53 -6.35 4.30
N SER A 160 19.32 -6.72 4.73
CA SER A 160 18.22 -7.14 3.86
C SER A 160 16.93 -6.38 4.14
N ILE A 161 16.17 -6.08 3.08
CA ILE A 161 14.89 -5.40 3.19
C ILE A 161 13.87 -6.40 3.76
N ARG A 162 13.28 -6.07 4.91
CA ARG A 162 12.06 -6.73 5.39
C ARG A 162 10.86 -6.22 4.61
N TRP A 163 10.31 -7.06 3.75
CA TRP A 163 9.13 -6.82 2.94
C TRP A 163 7.87 -7.14 3.70
N VAL A 164 6.80 -6.41 3.41
CA VAL A 164 5.43 -6.73 3.79
C VAL A 164 4.69 -7.03 2.50
N LEU A 165 4.21 -8.27 2.39
CA LEU A 165 3.50 -8.81 1.22
C LEU A 165 2.16 -9.40 1.69
N LEU A 166 1.34 -9.87 0.75
CA LEU A 166 0.12 -10.63 1.04
C LEU A 166 0.33 -12.09 0.65
N ASP A 167 -0.18 -12.99 1.48
CA ASP A 167 -0.38 -14.42 1.20
C ASP A 167 -1.89 -14.65 1.08
N GLY A 168 -2.43 -14.15 -0.03
CA GLY A 168 -3.85 -13.88 -0.22
C GLY A 168 -4.36 -12.57 0.43
N ILE A 169 -5.46 -12.04 -0.09
CA ILE A 169 -6.09 -10.82 0.46
C ILE A 169 -6.58 -11.05 1.90
N GLY A 170 -6.33 -10.07 2.77
CA GLY A 170 -6.68 -10.16 4.19
C GLY A 170 -5.63 -10.86 5.05
N ASN A 171 -4.52 -11.32 4.46
CA ASN A 171 -3.45 -12.04 5.14
C ASN A 171 -2.06 -11.47 4.80
N ALA A 172 -1.64 -10.43 5.50
CA ALA A 172 -0.31 -9.86 5.35
C ALA A 172 0.77 -10.65 6.09
N VAL A 173 1.93 -10.78 5.44
CA VAL A 173 3.09 -11.50 5.96
C VAL A 173 4.38 -10.71 5.74
N THR A 174 5.43 -11.04 6.50
CA THR A 174 6.77 -10.46 6.30
C THR A 174 7.72 -11.44 5.63
N ARG A 175 8.54 -10.94 4.70
CA ARG A 175 9.54 -11.73 3.96
C ARG A 175 10.87 -10.99 3.87
N ASN A 176 11.99 -11.71 3.90
CA ASN A 176 13.34 -11.13 3.78
C ASN A 176 14.11 -11.68 2.56
N ASP A 177 13.47 -12.55 1.80
CA ASP A 177 14.03 -13.38 0.73
C ASP A 177 13.42 -13.01 -0.64
N VAL A 178 13.09 -11.74 -0.84
CA VAL A 178 12.68 -11.21 -2.14
C VAL A 178 13.93 -10.98 -3.01
N PRO A 179 14.06 -11.65 -4.18
CA PRO A 179 15.21 -11.49 -5.07
C PRO A 179 15.37 -10.05 -5.57
N GLN A 180 16.60 -9.55 -5.66
CA GLN A 180 16.86 -8.17 -6.09
C GLN A 180 16.43 -7.92 -7.53
N GLU A 181 16.57 -8.93 -8.39
CA GLU A 181 16.15 -8.89 -9.80
C GLU A 181 14.64 -8.67 -9.90
N LEU A 182 13.86 -9.34 -9.05
CA LEU A 182 12.41 -9.18 -8.99
C LEU A 182 12.01 -7.77 -8.51
N VAL A 183 12.75 -7.21 -7.54
CA VAL A 183 12.55 -5.82 -7.10
C VAL A 183 12.81 -4.85 -8.25
N GLN A 184 13.91 -5.04 -8.99
CA GLN A 184 14.24 -4.15 -10.10
C GLN A 184 13.21 -4.23 -11.23
N GLU A 185 12.74 -5.43 -11.56
CA GLU A 185 11.67 -5.62 -12.55
C GLU A 185 10.35 -4.98 -12.11
N THR A 186 10.00 -5.14 -10.84
CA THR A 186 8.82 -4.50 -10.24
C THR A 186 8.90 -2.98 -10.35
N LEU A 187 10.05 -2.38 -10.03
CA LEU A 187 10.24 -0.93 -10.13
C LEU A 187 10.16 -0.45 -11.58
N ARG A 188 10.73 -1.18 -12.55
CA ARG A 188 10.57 -0.86 -13.97
C ARG A 188 9.10 -0.89 -14.39
N ARG A 189 8.36 -1.93 -14.01
CA ARG A 189 6.92 -2.04 -14.27
C ARG A 189 6.14 -0.87 -13.66
N LEU A 190 6.49 -0.44 -12.44
CA LEU A 190 5.84 0.72 -11.81
C LEU A 190 6.20 2.06 -12.47
N SER A 191 7.34 2.15 -13.16
CA SER A 191 7.74 3.35 -13.89
C SER A 191 7.00 3.53 -15.22
N ASP A 192 6.37 2.46 -15.71
CA ASP A 192 5.62 2.41 -16.96
C ASP A 192 4.11 2.30 -16.69
N CYS A 193 3.38 3.38 -16.96
CA CYS A 193 1.92 3.45 -16.76
C CYS A 193 1.11 2.91 -17.95
N SER A 194 1.76 2.27 -18.93
CA SER A 194 1.10 1.75 -20.14
C SER A 194 0.26 0.49 -19.90
N CYS A 195 0.25 -0.06 -18.68
CA CYS A 195 -0.32 -1.38 -18.34
C CYS A 195 -1.63 -1.32 -17.54
#